data_AF-K8EAC9-F1
#
_entry.id   AF-K8EAC9-F1
#
_cell.length_a   1.000
_cell.length_b   1.000
_cell.length_c   1.000
_cell.angle_alpha   90.00
_cell.angle_beta   90.00
_cell.angle_gamma   90.00
#
_symmetry.space_group_name_H-M   'P 1'
#
loop_
_entity.id
_entity.type
_entity.pdbx_description
1 polymer ?
#
loop_
_entity_poly.entity_id
_entity_poly.type
_entity_poly.pdbx_seq_one_letter_code
_entity_poly.pdbx_strand_id
1 'polypeptide(L)'
;MSSARVLRRALRSRFASTSSESSPFFSSSSSSSSAAAHVEPAVPSSSSSSSSSRGENRYDASSLKSDIINHIGQPTFQTHPHLFSGDDDLTPGISKSEYASRRTRLGKLLPENAVAILLSGDVSYYPNTVIPHASYRQDSDFMYFTGMMQPHSAAMIIKDREDAPLRYVLFTRRYDKRDEIWNGWRAHPEVAETFFGCDESVAIESMEEYLRKVLKSSSSSSSSFLSGGLSTARKVFMDKERFATTAHGNQVLKVVTDGAFPTQALKAKSQALRWRKSESELILLQKSASANLEGIVAAMRRSRTNEVVTERDLMNVHEYTVKSLGADRLAFPTVMGASNRATIVHYYQNDRIVHPNDLCLMDAGCEMNGYVSDITRVWAGGSETASFVNDYQKAVYDRVCDVRAAVLAKLERDIRSQTPVSLHDLHVACVDATCDVLVDLLPSQSGGESITKNSLLSKGKYAQYFPHAVSHWLGMDTHDTPLIPGSTSIEKGVCFSVEPGLYFDPNDTTLPKSLRGVGARVEDEVCLNVRGEVDVLSRAVPVDREELDAFITSNSSTSAATTTTTTTSQK
;
A
#
# COMPACT_ATOMS: atom_id res chain seq x y z
N MET A 1 14.22 31.03 -23.70
CA MET A 1 13.09 31.91 -23.29
C MET A 1 11.81 31.12 -23.40
N SER A 2 10.89 31.21 -22.43
CA SER A 2 9.55 30.59 -22.36
C SER A 2 9.47 29.05 -22.58
N SER A 3 8.81 28.23 -21.77
CA SER A 3 7.68 28.47 -20.86
C SER A 3 7.74 27.53 -19.63
N ALA A 4 8.35 27.97 -18.52
CA ALA A 4 8.53 27.13 -17.32
C ALA A 4 8.23 27.87 -15.99
N ARG A 5 7.24 28.79 -15.97
CA ARG A 5 7.00 29.69 -14.81
C ARG A 5 5.54 29.87 -14.37
N VAL A 6 4.60 29.03 -14.80
CA VAL A 6 3.16 29.23 -14.49
C VAL A 6 2.63 28.33 -13.36
N LEU A 7 3.26 27.19 -13.04
CA LEU A 7 2.72 26.21 -12.07
C LEU A 7 3.28 26.31 -10.62
N ARG A 8 3.41 27.53 -10.05
CA ARG A 8 3.86 27.74 -8.65
C ARG A 8 3.08 28.81 -7.87
N ARG A 9 1.84 29.15 -8.25
CA ARG A 9 1.11 30.29 -7.62
C ARG A 9 -0.36 30.07 -7.25
N ALA A 10 -0.77 28.84 -6.95
CA ALA A 10 -2.08 28.56 -6.33
C ALA A 10 -1.91 27.53 -5.20
N LEU A 11 -1.69 28.00 -3.97
CA LEU A 11 -1.90 27.32 -2.66
C LEU A 11 -1.36 28.15 -1.46
N ARG A 12 -1.57 29.48 -1.44
CA ARG A 12 -1.24 30.33 -0.27
C ARG A 12 -2.21 31.51 -0.09
N SER A 13 -3.32 31.30 0.62
CA SER A 13 -4.03 32.38 1.35
C SER A 13 -5.00 31.78 2.38
N ARG A 14 -5.17 32.46 3.53
CA ARG A 14 -6.06 32.11 4.68
C ARG A 14 -5.51 30.90 5.47
N PHE A 15 -5.01 31.04 6.70
CA PHE A 15 -5.60 31.73 7.86
C PHE A 15 -4.55 32.48 8.70
N ALA A 16 -4.92 33.68 9.17
CA ALA A 16 -4.24 34.36 10.29
C ALA A 16 -5.16 35.43 10.89
N SER A 17 -5.57 35.22 12.15
CA SER A 17 -5.93 36.20 13.21
C SER A 17 -7.12 35.73 14.05
N THR A 18 -6.84 35.37 15.31
CA THR A 18 -7.36 36.06 16.50
C THR A 18 -6.70 35.46 17.75
N SER A 19 -5.76 36.22 18.31
CA SER A 19 -5.56 36.34 19.77
C SER A 19 -6.87 36.85 20.41
N SER A 20 -7.16 36.72 21.70
CA SER A 20 -6.49 36.10 22.85
C SER A 20 -7.45 36.25 24.03
N GLU A 21 -7.50 35.30 24.97
CA GLU A 21 -7.82 35.62 26.37
C GLU A 21 -7.22 34.57 27.30
N SER A 22 -6.99 34.95 28.56
CA SER A 22 -5.95 34.35 29.39
C SER A 22 -6.39 34.00 30.81
N SER A 23 -5.63 33.11 31.45
CA SER A 23 -5.43 33.05 32.92
C SER A 23 -6.47 32.21 33.73
N PRO A 24 -6.18 31.80 35.00
CA PRO A 24 -5.48 30.52 35.26
C PRO A 24 -5.98 29.73 36.51
N PHE A 25 -5.21 28.71 36.94
CA PHE A 25 -5.37 27.89 38.18
C PHE A 25 -6.57 26.92 38.20
N PHE A 26 -6.63 25.83 38.99
CA PHE A 26 -5.85 25.39 40.16
C PHE A 26 -5.51 23.88 40.11
N SER A 27 -4.65 23.42 41.02
CA SER A 27 -4.22 22.03 41.20
C SER A 27 -5.14 21.17 42.09
N SER A 28 -4.99 19.84 41.96
CA SER A 28 -5.13 18.82 43.03
C SER A 28 -6.45 18.70 43.81
N SER A 29 -7.11 17.54 43.76
CA SER A 29 -6.92 16.47 44.79
C SER A 29 -7.93 15.33 44.66
N SER A 30 -7.63 14.21 45.32
CA SER A 30 -8.39 12.95 45.35
C SER A 30 -9.58 12.95 46.32
N SER A 31 -10.64 12.19 46.05
CA SER A 31 -11.02 11.01 46.88
C SER A 31 -12.37 10.34 46.55
N SER A 32 -12.33 9.00 46.56
CA SER A 32 -13.33 8.03 47.08
C SER A 32 -14.82 7.97 46.64
N SER A 33 -15.21 6.71 46.37
CA SER A 33 -16.41 5.99 46.86
C SER A 33 -17.80 6.20 46.23
N SER A 34 -18.18 5.20 45.42
CA SER A 34 -19.44 4.42 45.49
C SER A 34 -20.80 5.09 45.68
N ALA A 35 -21.72 4.84 44.73
CA ALA A 35 -22.91 4.02 44.97
C ALA A 35 -23.58 3.62 43.63
N ALA A 36 -24.17 2.44 43.56
CA ALA A 36 -25.03 2.04 42.44
C ALA A 36 -26.48 2.47 42.70
N ALA A 37 -27.20 2.90 41.66
CA ALA A 37 -28.65 3.07 41.68
C ALA A 37 -29.24 2.69 40.32
N HIS A 38 -30.00 1.59 40.27
CA HIS A 38 -30.86 1.27 39.13
C HIS A 38 -32.02 2.26 39.07
N VAL A 39 -32.31 2.79 37.87
CA VAL A 39 -33.57 3.48 37.58
C VAL A 39 -34.02 3.09 36.17
N GLU A 40 -35.03 2.21 36.07
CA GLU A 40 -35.89 2.15 34.89
C GLU A 40 -36.96 3.26 34.98
N PRO A 41 -37.44 3.75 33.83
CA PRO A 41 -38.82 4.22 33.78
C PRO A 41 -39.61 3.69 32.56
N ALA A 42 -40.60 2.86 32.89
CA ALA A 42 -42.00 2.94 32.46
C ALA A 42 -42.34 3.16 30.96
N VAL A 43 -43.02 2.15 30.39
CA VAL A 43 -43.84 2.26 29.18
C VAL A 43 -45.17 2.97 29.49
N PRO A 44 -45.58 4.00 28.72
CA PRO A 44 -46.96 4.48 28.72
C PRO A 44 -47.74 3.92 27.51
N SER A 45 -48.78 3.15 27.80
CA SER A 45 -49.82 2.81 26.82
C SER A 45 -50.86 3.93 26.74
N SER A 46 -51.17 4.41 25.54
CA SER A 46 -52.42 5.14 25.30
C SER A 46 -52.86 5.04 23.84
N SER A 47 -54.12 4.66 23.64
CA SER A 47 -54.81 4.65 22.35
C SER A 47 -55.40 6.01 22.03
N SER A 48 -55.16 6.52 20.82
CA SER A 48 -55.95 7.63 20.26
C SER A 48 -56.05 7.50 18.74
N SER A 49 -57.28 7.34 18.25
CA SER A 49 -57.61 7.31 16.82
C SER A 49 -57.90 8.71 16.29
N SER A 50 -57.21 9.13 15.22
CA SER A 50 -57.66 10.23 14.36
C SER A 50 -57.16 10.08 12.92
N SER A 51 -57.98 10.53 11.98
CA SER A 51 -57.90 10.18 10.56
C SER A 51 -57.06 11.14 9.70
N SER A 52 -56.43 10.56 8.69
CA SER A 52 -56.23 11.13 7.34
C SER A 52 -55.65 12.54 7.15
N SER A 53 -54.39 12.57 6.73
CA SER A 53 -54.02 13.32 5.52
C SER A 53 -52.85 12.63 4.82
N ARG A 54 -53.09 12.04 3.63
CA ARG A 54 -52.00 11.59 2.74
C ARG A 54 -51.34 12.82 2.12
N GLY A 55 -50.39 13.41 2.84
CA GLY A 55 -49.38 14.26 2.22
C GLY A 55 -48.43 13.37 1.44
N GLU A 56 -48.49 13.41 0.11
CA GLU A 56 -47.38 12.92 -0.71
C GLU A 56 -46.19 13.85 -0.46
N ASN A 57 -45.29 13.46 0.44
CA ASN A 57 -43.95 14.05 0.49
C ASN A 57 -43.25 13.71 -0.82
N ARG A 58 -43.39 14.61 -1.81
CA ARG A 58 -42.42 14.76 -2.89
C ARG A 58 -41.10 15.22 -2.29
N TYR A 59 -40.38 14.28 -1.69
CA TYR A 59 -38.96 14.46 -1.38
C TYR A 59 -38.26 14.84 -2.68
N ASP A 60 -37.57 15.97 -2.67
CA ASP A 60 -36.84 16.44 -3.84
C ASP A 60 -35.72 15.44 -4.15
N ALA A 61 -35.63 14.99 -5.40
CA ALA A 61 -34.57 14.11 -5.85
C ALA A 61 -33.18 14.76 -5.70
N SER A 62 -33.10 16.09 -5.58
CA SER A 62 -31.88 16.81 -5.23
C SER A 62 -31.43 16.54 -3.78
N SER A 63 -32.36 16.55 -2.81
CA SER A 63 -32.05 16.30 -1.39
C SER A 63 -31.72 14.84 -1.13
N LEU A 64 -32.37 13.91 -1.84
CA LEU A 64 -32.00 12.50 -1.79
C LEU A 64 -30.52 12.32 -2.18
N LYS A 65 -30.05 12.95 -3.25
CA LYS A 65 -28.65 12.82 -3.68
C LYS A 65 -27.64 13.36 -2.67
N SER A 66 -27.92 14.49 -2.00
CA SER A 66 -27.04 15.01 -0.96
C SER A 66 -26.98 14.09 0.26
N ASP A 67 -28.12 13.55 0.69
CA ASP A 67 -28.18 12.68 1.87
C ASP A 67 -27.52 11.32 1.58
N ILE A 68 -27.74 10.76 0.39
CA ILE A 68 -27.12 9.52 -0.10
C ILE A 68 -25.59 9.61 -0.09
N ILE A 69 -25.01 10.73 -0.56
CA ILE A 69 -23.55 10.91 -0.60
C ILE A 69 -22.94 11.02 0.80
N ASN A 70 -23.66 11.65 1.75
CA ASN A 70 -23.17 11.78 3.12
C ASN A 70 -23.16 10.43 3.88
N HIS A 71 -24.07 9.51 3.55
CA HIS A 71 -24.22 8.22 4.25
C HIS A 71 -23.58 7.03 3.52
N ILE A 72 -22.75 7.25 2.50
CA ILE A 72 -22.12 6.15 1.73
C ILE A 72 -21.15 5.29 2.56
N GLY A 73 -20.63 5.79 3.68
CA GLY A 73 -19.75 5.04 4.59
C GLY A 73 -18.29 4.92 4.12
N GLN A 74 -17.83 5.78 3.22
CA GLN A 74 -16.43 6.00 2.89
C GLN A 74 -16.22 7.46 2.44
N PRO A 75 -14.99 8.00 2.43
CA PRO A 75 -14.75 9.36 1.94
C PRO A 75 -15.25 9.58 0.51
N THR A 76 -15.69 10.80 0.22
CA THR A 76 -16.14 11.27 -1.11
C THR A 76 -15.61 12.67 -1.37
N PHE A 77 -15.61 13.13 -2.64
CA PHE A 77 -15.27 14.51 -2.95
C PHE A 77 -16.15 15.53 -2.19
N GLN A 78 -17.45 15.24 -1.98
CA GLN A 78 -18.37 16.16 -1.31
C GLN A 78 -18.13 16.24 0.20
N THR A 79 -17.72 15.13 0.83
CA THR A 79 -17.46 15.06 2.28
C THR A 79 -16.01 15.41 2.64
N HIS A 80 -15.07 15.06 1.77
CA HIS A 80 -13.62 15.17 1.98
C HIS A 80 -12.92 15.78 0.73
N PRO A 81 -13.30 16.98 0.25
CA PRO A 81 -12.76 17.57 -0.99
C PRO A 81 -11.25 17.82 -0.99
N HIS A 82 -10.59 17.73 0.17
CA HIS A 82 -9.14 17.87 0.33
C HIS A 82 -8.36 16.58 0.00
N LEU A 83 -9.02 15.41 -0.07
CA LEU A 83 -8.39 14.13 -0.44
C LEU A 83 -8.52 13.82 -1.95
N PHE A 84 -9.58 14.30 -2.59
CA PHE A 84 -9.99 13.93 -3.94
C PHE A 84 -9.51 14.97 -4.97
N SER A 85 -9.16 14.52 -6.19
CA SER A 85 -8.67 15.40 -7.27
C SER A 85 -9.81 16.09 -8.02
N GLY A 86 -11.00 15.49 -7.99
CA GLY A 86 -12.24 15.97 -8.61
C GLY A 86 -13.44 15.15 -8.14
N ASP A 87 -14.62 15.43 -8.70
CA ASP A 87 -15.89 14.78 -8.33
C ASP A 87 -16.18 13.46 -9.06
N ASP A 88 -15.41 13.13 -10.11
CA ASP A 88 -15.40 11.79 -10.74
C ASP A 88 -14.51 10.78 -9.98
N ASP A 89 -13.68 11.21 -9.03
CA ASP A 89 -12.87 10.32 -8.18
C ASP A 89 -13.80 9.46 -7.28
N LEU A 90 -13.68 8.13 -7.39
CA LEU A 90 -14.42 7.16 -6.56
C LEU A 90 -13.67 6.84 -5.26
N THR A 91 -12.35 6.83 -5.36
CA THR A 91 -11.39 6.83 -4.26
C THR A 91 -10.37 7.95 -4.54
N PRO A 92 -9.64 8.46 -3.53
CA PRO A 92 -8.70 9.57 -3.73
C PRO A 92 -7.70 9.31 -4.87
N GLY A 93 -7.84 10.04 -5.98
CA GLY A 93 -6.97 9.93 -7.16
C GLY A 93 -7.33 8.85 -8.18
N ILE A 94 -8.35 8.01 -7.97
CA ILE A 94 -8.82 7.03 -8.98
C ILE A 94 -10.29 7.30 -9.34
N SER A 95 -10.53 7.57 -10.63
CA SER A 95 -11.84 7.92 -11.15
C SER A 95 -12.80 6.72 -11.30
N LYS A 96 -14.12 6.99 -11.26
CA LYS A 96 -15.18 6.02 -11.60
C LYS A 96 -14.97 5.43 -12.99
N SER A 97 -14.56 6.29 -13.94
CA SER A 97 -14.22 5.90 -15.30
C SER A 97 -13.00 4.96 -15.37
N GLU A 98 -11.99 5.13 -14.52
CA GLU A 98 -10.86 4.19 -14.44
C GLU A 98 -11.29 2.85 -13.83
N TYR A 99 -12.08 2.84 -12.75
CA TYR A 99 -12.63 1.61 -12.19
C TYR A 99 -13.49 0.82 -13.20
N ALA A 100 -14.34 1.51 -13.96
CA ALA A 100 -15.09 0.90 -15.06
C ALA A 100 -14.15 0.30 -16.13
N SER A 101 -13.10 1.03 -16.52
CA SER A 101 -12.06 0.55 -17.45
C SER A 101 -11.35 -0.71 -16.94
N ARG A 102 -11.01 -0.79 -15.64
CA ARG A 102 -10.43 -1.99 -15.00
C ARG A 102 -11.36 -3.19 -15.14
N ARG A 103 -12.66 -3.03 -14.85
CA ARG A 103 -13.69 -4.09 -15.05
C ARG A 103 -13.81 -4.50 -16.52
N THR A 104 -13.80 -3.55 -17.46
CA THR A 104 -13.79 -3.83 -18.90
C THR A 104 -12.55 -4.62 -19.34
N ARG A 105 -11.36 -4.27 -18.84
CA ARG A 105 -10.12 -5.03 -19.10
C ARG A 105 -10.22 -6.46 -18.56
N LEU A 106 -10.79 -6.67 -17.37
CA LEU A 106 -11.00 -8.01 -16.84
C LEU A 106 -11.96 -8.83 -17.70
N GLY A 107 -13.09 -8.26 -18.14
CA GLY A 107 -14.04 -8.95 -19.01
C GLY A 107 -13.45 -9.42 -20.34
N LYS A 108 -12.47 -8.70 -20.90
CA LYS A 108 -11.71 -9.14 -22.09
C LYS A 108 -10.84 -10.38 -21.82
N LEU A 109 -10.45 -10.63 -20.57
CA LEU A 109 -9.71 -11.83 -20.16
C LEU A 109 -10.62 -13.01 -19.77
N LEU A 110 -11.94 -12.80 -19.70
CA LEU A 110 -12.93 -13.82 -19.40
C LEU A 110 -13.50 -14.42 -20.71
N PRO A 111 -13.77 -15.74 -20.75
CA PRO A 111 -14.50 -16.34 -21.86
C PRO A 111 -15.96 -15.87 -21.86
N GLU A 112 -16.69 -16.15 -22.94
CA GLU A 112 -18.16 -16.04 -22.95
C GLU A 112 -18.79 -16.93 -21.87
N ASN A 113 -20.01 -16.59 -21.46
CA ASN A 113 -20.75 -17.26 -20.39
C ASN A 113 -19.90 -17.43 -19.12
N ALA A 114 -19.30 -16.34 -18.64
CA ALA A 114 -18.45 -16.33 -17.45
C ALA A 114 -18.98 -15.38 -16.37
N VAL A 115 -18.66 -15.71 -15.11
CA VAL A 115 -18.80 -14.80 -13.97
C VAL A 115 -17.52 -14.81 -13.16
N ALA A 116 -16.92 -13.63 -12.99
CA ALA A 116 -15.86 -13.41 -12.01
C ALA A 116 -16.49 -12.94 -10.70
N ILE A 117 -16.09 -13.55 -9.58
CA ILE A 117 -16.59 -13.25 -8.24
C ILE A 117 -15.44 -12.73 -7.37
N LEU A 118 -15.63 -11.55 -6.79
CA LEU A 118 -14.71 -10.87 -5.90
C LEU A 118 -15.40 -10.70 -4.54
N LEU A 119 -14.67 -10.90 -3.44
CA LEU A 119 -15.18 -10.69 -2.07
C LEU A 119 -14.45 -9.51 -1.41
N SER A 120 -15.08 -8.80 -0.49
CA SER A 120 -14.40 -7.83 0.38
C SER A 120 -13.50 -8.52 1.41
N GLY A 121 -12.38 -7.91 1.78
CA GLY A 121 -11.50 -8.38 2.87
C GLY A 121 -12.28 -8.55 4.18
N ASP A 122 -11.83 -9.46 5.03
CA ASP A 122 -12.47 -9.73 6.32
C ASP A 122 -12.08 -8.69 7.37
N VAL A 123 -12.97 -8.46 8.34
CA VAL A 123 -12.63 -7.72 9.54
C VAL A 123 -11.81 -8.63 10.44
N SER A 124 -10.55 -8.28 10.70
CA SER A 124 -9.71 -8.95 11.70
C SER A 124 -10.13 -8.50 13.11
N TYR A 125 -10.19 -9.42 14.06
CA TYR A 125 -10.55 -9.17 15.46
C TYR A 125 -9.43 -9.57 16.41
N TYR A 126 -9.30 -8.88 17.55
CA TYR A 126 -8.37 -9.30 18.60
C TYR A 126 -8.76 -10.70 19.12
N PRO A 127 -7.81 -11.63 19.31
CA PRO A 127 -8.10 -13.01 19.68
C PRO A 127 -9.03 -13.15 20.88
N ASN A 128 -10.07 -13.98 20.74
CA ASN A 128 -11.11 -14.24 21.75
C ASN A 128 -11.98 -13.03 22.13
N THR A 129 -12.06 -11.99 21.27
CA THR A 129 -12.92 -10.81 21.50
C THR A 129 -13.78 -10.47 20.28
N VAL A 130 -14.71 -9.52 20.45
CA VAL A 130 -15.46 -8.87 19.37
C VAL A 130 -14.89 -7.49 18.99
N ILE A 131 -13.69 -7.15 19.48
CA ILE A 131 -13.05 -5.86 19.19
C ILE A 131 -12.30 -6.00 17.86
N PRO A 132 -12.64 -5.22 16.81
CA PRO A 132 -11.91 -5.25 15.56
C PRO A 132 -10.50 -4.66 15.75
N HIS A 133 -9.54 -5.12 14.96
CA HIS A 133 -8.28 -4.39 14.80
C HIS A 133 -8.56 -3.01 14.20
N ALA A 134 -7.87 -1.98 14.69
CA ALA A 134 -8.13 -0.58 14.34
C ALA A 134 -8.00 -0.24 12.84
N SER A 135 -7.33 -1.10 12.07
CA SER A 135 -7.03 -0.90 10.65
C SER A 135 -7.70 -2.00 9.81
N TYR A 136 -8.95 -1.77 9.39
CA TYR A 136 -9.54 -2.60 8.33
C TYR A 136 -8.75 -2.40 7.03
N ARG A 137 -8.32 -3.51 6.41
CA ARG A 137 -7.70 -3.50 5.09
C ARG A 137 -8.57 -4.30 4.12
N GLN A 138 -9.04 -3.61 3.09
CA GLN A 138 -9.74 -4.20 1.96
C GLN A 138 -8.84 -5.19 1.22
N ASP A 139 -9.44 -6.19 0.56
CA ASP A 139 -8.73 -7.07 -0.38
C ASP A 139 -8.32 -6.30 -1.64
N SER A 140 -7.06 -6.44 -2.06
CA SER A 140 -6.48 -5.65 -3.14
C SER A 140 -7.14 -5.91 -4.51
N ASP A 141 -7.60 -7.13 -4.81
CA ASP A 141 -8.33 -7.39 -6.06
C ASP A 141 -9.73 -6.76 -6.03
N PHE A 142 -10.47 -6.92 -4.93
CA PHE A 142 -11.78 -6.30 -4.74
C PHE A 142 -11.70 -4.77 -4.78
N MET A 143 -10.75 -4.17 -4.06
CA MET A 143 -10.49 -2.74 -4.10
C MET A 143 -10.15 -2.28 -5.52
N TYR A 144 -9.28 -3.00 -6.25
CA TYR A 144 -8.84 -2.64 -7.60
C TYR A 144 -10.01 -2.54 -8.60
N PHE A 145 -11.02 -3.41 -8.51
CA PHE A 145 -12.15 -3.44 -9.45
C PHE A 145 -13.39 -2.66 -9.00
N THR A 146 -13.56 -2.39 -7.70
CA THR A 146 -14.79 -1.78 -7.15
C THR A 146 -14.63 -0.38 -6.58
N GLY A 147 -13.46 -0.04 -6.01
CA GLY A 147 -13.28 1.17 -5.20
C GLY A 147 -14.02 1.17 -3.85
N MET A 148 -14.63 0.03 -3.46
CA MET A 148 -15.41 -0.08 -2.22
C MET A 148 -14.52 -0.44 -1.03
N MET A 149 -14.53 0.38 0.01
CA MET A 149 -13.65 0.26 1.18
C MET A 149 -14.32 -0.40 2.40
N GLN A 150 -15.46 -1.07 2.20
CA GLN A 150 -16.25 -1.68 3.27
C GLN A 150 -16.14 -3.21 3.28
N PRO A 151 -16.18 -3.84 4.47
CA PRO A 151 -16.26 -5.29 4.63
C PRO A 151 -17.67 -5.83 4.33
N HIS A 152 -17.82 -7.15 4.38
CA HIS A 152 -19.07 -7.89 4.19
C HIS A 152 -19.79 -7.54 2.88
N SER A 153 -19.01 -7.39 1.82
CA SER A 153 -19.45 -7.03 0.48
C SER A 153 -18.87 -8.00 -0.56
N ALA A 154 -19.49 -8.10 -1.73
CA ALA A 154 -19.01 -8.94 -2.82
C ALA A 154 -19.37 -8.30 -4.17
N ALA A 155 -18.66 -8.66 -5.24
CA ALA A 155 -18.92 -8.16 -6.58
C ALA A 155 -18.92 -9.30 -7.58
N MET A 156 -19.85 -9.24 -8.55
CA MET A 156 -19.86 -10.11 -9.72
C MET A 156 -19.65 -9.28 -10.98
N ILE A 157 -18.74 -9.72 -11.83
CA ILE A 157 -18.56 -9.20 -13.20
C ILE A 157 -18.96 -10.33 -14.14
N ILE A 158 -20.09 -10.15 -14.82
CA ILE A 158 -20.76 -11.17 -15.62
C ILE A 158 -20.58 -10.83 -17.10
N LYS A 159 -20.07 -11.80 -17.88
CA LYS A 159 -19.92 -11.75 -19.33
C LYS A 159 -20.79 -12.83 -19.97
N ASP A 160 -21.80 -12.41 -20.71
CA ASP A 160 -22.74 -13.34 -21.35
C ASP A 160 -22.19 -13.84 -22.70
N ARG A 161 -21.84 -12.91 -23.57
CA ARG A 161 -21.25 -13.12 -24.91
C ARG A 161 -20.29 -11.98 -25.24
N GLU A 162 -19.47 -12.12 -26.28
CA GLU A 162 -18.38 -11.19 -26.57
C GLU A 162 -18.85 -9.73 -26.78
N ASP A 163 -19.94 -9.53 -27.53
CA ASP A 163 -20.47 -8.19 -27.84
C ASP A 163 -21.46 -7.64 -26.79
N ALA A 164 -21.78 -8.40 -25.74
CA ALA A 164 -22.70 -7.93 -24.70
C ALA A 164 -21.99 -7.00 -23.71
N PRO A 165 -22.67 -5.94 -23.22
CA PRO A 165 -22.13 -5.16 -22.11
C PRO A 165 -21.90 -6.07 -20.90
N LEU A 166 -20.75 -5.90 -20.23
CA LEU A 166 -20.48 -6.56 -18.96
C LEU A 166 -21.48 -6.04 -17.92
N ARG A 167 -22.07 -6.94 -17.14
CA ARG A 167 -22.88 -6.56 -15.97
C ARG A 167 -22.00 -6.59 -14.73
N TYR A 168 -21.89 -5.46 -14.05
CA TYR A 168 -21.27 -5.32 -12.74
C TYR A 168 -22.36 -5.28 -11.67
N VAL A 169 -22.39 -6.30 -10.81
CA VAL A 169 -23.35 -6.42 -9.71
C VAL A 169 -22.59 -6.28 -8.40
N LEU A 170 -23.03 -5.39 -7.52
CA LEU A 170 -22.41 -5.14 -6.21
C LEU A 170 -23.33 -5.60 -5.07
N PHE A 171 -22.85 -6.54 -4.27
CA PHE A 171 -23.54 -7.11 -3.13
C PHE A 171 -23.08 -6.43 -1.85
N THR A 172 -24.02 -5.83 -1.11
CA THR A 172 -23.73 -5.09 0.13
C THR A 172 -24.74 -5.46 1.21
N ARG A 173 -24.46 -5.11 2.48
CA ARG A 173 -25.40 -5.40 3.58
C ARG A 173 -26.64 -4.51 3.48
N ARG A 174 -27.81 -5.08 3.80
CA ARG A 174 -29.08 -4.32 3.95
C ARG A 174 -28.95 -3.20 4.99
N TYR A 175 -29.81 -2.20 4.88
CA TYR A 175 -29.95 -1.17 5.91
C TYR A 175 -30.28 -1.80 7.27
N ASP A 176 -29.43 -1.56 8.26
CA ASP A 176 -29.68 -1.88 9.66
C ASP A 176 -29.18 -0.72 10.53
N LYS A 177 -30.12 0.07 11.04
CA LYS A 177 -29.85 1.18 11.95
C LYS A 177 -29.06 0.76 13.19
N ARG A 178 -29.20 -0.49 13.66
CA ARG A 178 -28.39 -1.00 14.76
C ARG A 178 -26.95 -1.16 14.31
N ASP A 179 -26.70 -1.78 13.15
CA ASP A 179 -25.34 -1.94 12.63
C ASP A 179 -24.63 -0.59 12.44
N GLU A 180 -25.32 0.42 11.91
CA GLU A 180 -24.76 1.77 11.74
C GLU A 180 -24.33 2.42 13.06
N ILE A 181 -25.10 2.23 14.14
CA ILE A 181 -24.76 2.76 15.48
C ILE A 181 -23.44 2.17 16.00
N TRP A 182 -23.11 0.92 15.65
CA TRP A 182 -21.90 0.24 16.11
C TRP A 182 -20.71 0.34 15.15
N ASN A 183 -20.99 0.35 13.84
CA ASN A 183 -19.97 0.17 12.79
C ASN A 183 -19.86 1.36 11.83
N GLY A 184 -20.66 2.41 12.01
CA GLY A 184 -20.74 3.56 11.10
C GLY A 184 -21.60 3.31 9.86
N TRP A 185 -21.82 4.37 9.08
CA TRP A 185 -22.60 4.34 7.85
C TRP A 185 -22.05 3.34 6.82
N ARG A 186 -22.91 2.84 5.93
CA ARG A 186 -22.55 1.87 4.89
C ARG A 186 -23.26 2.14 3.57
N ALA A 187 -22.67 1.65 2.49
CA ALA A 187 -23.26 1.66 1.17
C ALA A 187 -24.30 0.54 1.03
N HIS A 188 -25.51 0.77 1.54
CA HIS A 188 -26.65 -0.13 1.35
C HIS A 188 -27.06 -0.23 -0.13
N PRO A 189 -27.75 -1.29 -0.58
CA PRO A 189 -28.00 -1.53 -2.01
C PRO A 189 -28.64 -0.34 -2.74
N GLU A 190 -29.59 0.34 -2.09
CA GLU A 190 -30.30 1.52 -2.60
C GLU A 190 -29.38 2.72 -2.90
N VAL A 191 -28.19 2.74 -2.29
CA VAL A 191 -27.19 3.81 -2.33
C VAL A 191 -25.98 3.42 -3.18
N ALA A 192 -25.55 2.16 -3.06
CA ALA A 192 -24.36 1.61 -3.68
C ALA A 192 -24.41 1.66 -5.23
N GLU A 193 -25.58 1.42 -5.82
CA GLU A 193 -25.81 1.47 -7.27
C GLU A 193 -25.41 2.83 -7.87
N THR A 194 -25.88 3.92 -7.25
CA THR A 194 -25.61 5.29 -7.71
C THR A 194 -24.15 5.72 -7.51
N PHE A 195 -23.49 5.25 -6.45
CA PHE A 195 -22.14 5.70 -6.11
C PHE A 195 -21.03 4.92 -6.83
N PHE A 196 -21.08 3.58 -6.81
CA PHE A 196 -20.03 2.71 -7.37
C PHE A 196 -20.18 2.45 -8.87
N GLY A 197 -21.29 2.86 -9.47
CA GLY A 197 -21.57 2.65 -10.89
C GLY A 197 -21.64 1.17 -11.25
N CYS A 198 -22.35 0.38 -10.44
CA CYS A 198 -22.82 -0.96 -10.80
C CYS A 198 -24.17 -0.89 -11.51
N ASP A 199 -24.44 -1.90 -12.35
CA ASP A 199 -25.69 -2.04 -13.10
C ASP A 199 -26.84 -2.56 -12.22
N GLU A 200 -26.49 -3.25 -11.13
CA GLU A 200 -27.41 -3.73 -10.10
C GLU A 200 -26.68 -3.67 -8.73
N SER A 201 -27.36 -3.26 -7.67
CA SER A 201 -26.92 -3.54 -6.30
C SER A 201 -27.93 -4.37 -5.51
N VAL A 202 -27.42 -5.32 -4.73
CA VAL A 202 -28.22 -6.40 -4.13
C VAL A 202 -27.79 -6.66 -2.70
N ALA A 203 -28.73 -7.06 -1.85
CA ALA A 203 -28.44 -7.55 -0.50
C ALA A 203 -27.51 -8.77 -0.55
N ILE A 204 -26.38 -8.76 0.18
CA ILE A 204 -25.39 -9.85 0.16
C ILE A 204 -25.95 -11.19 0.64
N GLU A 205 -26.98 -11.18 1.49
CA GLU A 205 -27.68 -12.39 1.92
C GLU A 205 -28.38 -13.11 0.76
N SER A 206 -28.70 -12.39 -0.32
CA SER A 206 -29.29 -12.92 -1.55
C SER A 206 -28.25 -13.33 -2.61
N MET A 207 -26.94 -13.19 -2.34
CA MET A 207 -25.88 -13.53 -3.29
C MET A 207 -25.91 -15.00 -3.73
N GLU A 208 -26.25 -15.93 -2.82
CA GLU A 208 -26.34 -17.37 -3.15
C GLU A 208 -27.42 -17.64 -4.20
N GLU A 209 -28.63 -17.13 -3.96
CA GLU A 209 -29.77 -17.27 -4.87
C GLU A 209 -29.51 -16.57 -6.21
N TYR A 210 -28.94 -15.37 -6.16
CA TYR A 210 -28.58 -14.59 -7.35
C TYR A 210 -27.59 -15.35 -8.23
N LEU A 211 -26.52 -15.91 -7.64
CA LEU A 211 -25.55 -16.72 -8.36
C LEU A 211 -26.21 -17.97 -8.96
N ARG A 212 -27.08 -18.67 -8.21
CA ARG A 212 -27.84 -19.81 -8.74
C ARG A 212 -28.75 -19.41 -9.91
N LYS A 213 -29.39 -18.24 -9.87
CA LYS A 213 -30.23 -17.70 -10.97
C LYS A 213 -29.39 -17.41 -12.21
N VAL A 214 -28.26 -16.71 -12.05
CA VAL A 214 -27.28 -16.45 -13.12
C VAL A 214 -26.81 -17.78 -13.72
N LEU A 215 -26.28 -18.70 -12.92
CA LEU A 215 -25.74 -19.96 -13.45
C LEU A 215 -26.79 -20.86 -14.13
N LYS A 216 -28.10 -20.68 -13.85
CA LYS A 216 -29.22 -21.41 -14.48
C LYS A 216 -29.85 -20.74 -15.70
N SER A 217 -29.67 -19.42 -15.91
CA SER A 217 -30.50 -18.65 -16.87
C SER A 217 -30.22 -18.92 -18.36
N SER A 218 -29.29 -19.82 -18.70
CA SER A 218 -28.89 -20.13 -20.08
C SER A 218 -29.53 -21.41 -20.64
N SER A 219 -30.68 -21.83 -20.09
CA SER A 219 -31.45 -23.00 -20.56
C SER A 219 -32.74 -22.58 -21.28
N SER A 220 -32.95 -23.09 -22.50
CA SER A 220 -34.04 -22.81 -23.46
C SER A 220 -33.85 -21.52 -24.28
N SER A 221 -33.96 -21.46 -25.62
CA SER A 221 -34.08 -22.45 -26.72
C SER A 221 -33.62 -21.73 -28.02
N SER A 222 -33.32 -22.32 -29.19
CA SER A 222 -33.59 -23.65 -29.78
C SER A 222 -32.40 -24.14 -30.64
N SER A 223 -32.55 -25.31 -31.28
CA SER A 223 -31.75 -25.87 -32.41
C SER A 223 -30.23 -26.02 -32.24
N SER A 224 -29.83 -27.27 -31.97
CA SER A 224 -28.79 -28.07 -32.66
C SER A 224 -27.43 -27.40 -33.00
N PHE A 225 -26.25 -27.93 -32.64
CA PHE A 225 -25.85 -29.33 -32.42
C PHE A 225 -24.76 -29.47 -31.33
N LEU A 226 -24.69 -30.65 -30.70
CA LEU A 226 -23.48 -31.15 -30.02
C LEU A 226 -22.70 -32.05 -30.99
N SER A 227 -21.46 -31.68 -31.32
CA SER A 227 -20.42 -32.59 -31.79
C SER A 227 -19.06 -31.96 -31.53
N GLY A 228 -18.16 -32.69 -30.86
CA GLY A 228 -16.78 -32.21 -30.61
C GLY A 228 -16.56 -31.37 -29.34
N GLY A 229 -17.27 -31.63 -28.24
CA GLY A 229 -16.88 -31.10 -26.92
C GLY A 229 -18.05 -30.67 -26.04
N LEU A 230 -18.01 -31.10 -24.79
CA LEU A 230 -19.00 -30.75 -23.77
C LEU A 230 -18.85 -29.27 -23.35
N SER A 231 -19.99 -28.56 -23.25
CA SER A 231 -20.41 -27.70 -22.13
C SER A 231 -20.93 -26.30 -22.49
N THR A 232 -22.26 -26.14 -22.46
CA THR A 232 -22.92 -24.83 -22.26
C THR A 232 -23.05 -24.55 -20.75
N ALA A 233 -21.94 -24.66 -20.02
CA ALA A 233 -21.90 -24.44 -18.57
C ALA A 233 -21.19 -23.11 -18.26
N ARG A 234 -21.84 -22.24 -17.48
CA ARG A 234 -21.26 -20.94 -17.07
C ARG A 234 -19.97 -21.18 -16.25
N LYS A 235 -18.87 -20.54 -16.63
CA LYS A 235 -17.56 -20.67 -15.95
C LYS A 235 -17.45 -19.67 -14.81
N VAL A 236 -17.05 -20.13 -13.62
CA VAL A 236 -16.90 -19.29 -12.43
C VAL A 236 -15.42 -19.05 -12.14
N PHE A 237 -15.02 -17.79 -12.03
CA PHE A 237 -13.66 -17.39 -11.68
C PHE A 237 -13.64 -16.79 -10.28
N MET A 238 -12.82 -17.34 -9.38
CA MET A 238 -12.74 -16.97 -7.96
C MET A 238 -11.33 -17.25 -7.41
N ASP A 239 -10.97 -16.72 -6.25
CA ASP A 239 -9.75 -17.12 -5.52
C ASP A 239 -10.06 -18.26 -4.54
N LYS A 240 -9.72 -19.51 -4.90
CA LYS A 240 -10.18 -20.70 -4.16
C LYS A 240 -9.74 -20.74 -2.70
N GLU A 241 -8.53 -20.27 -2.39
CA GLU A 241 -7.99 -20.29 -1.03
C GLU A 241 -8.82 -19.36 -0.12
N ARG A 242 -9.04 -18.14 -0.58
CA ARG A 242 -9.77 -17.10 0.14
C ARG A 242 -11.26 -17.39 0.30
N PHE A 243 -11.86 -18.12 -0.64
CA PHE A 243 -13.27 -18.49 -0.51
C PHE A 243 -13.48 -19.58 0.56
N ALA A 244 -12.48 -20.43 0.84
CA ALA A 244 -12.59 -21.47 1.85
C ALA A 244 -12.57 -20.91 3.29
N THR A 245 -11.96 -19.75 3.51
CA THR A 245 -11.77 -19.15 4.85
C THR A 245 -12.89 -18.18 5.26
N THR A 246 -13.71 -17.70 4.32
CA THR A 246 -14.74 -16.67 4.59
C THR A 246 -16.15 -17.24 4.62
N ALA A 247 -17.04 -16.63 5.42
CA ALA A 247 -18.43 -17.09 5.54
C ALA A 247 -19.20 -17.03 4.20
N HIS A 248 -19.06 -15.92 3.47
CA HIS A 248 -19.67 -15.75 2.14
C HIS A 248 -18.95 -16.54 1.04
N GLY A 249 -17.63 -16.73 1.15
CA GLY A 249 -16.88 -17.59 0.23
C GLY A 249 -17.33 -19.04 0.29
N ASN A 250 -17.60 -19.56 1.49
CA ASN A 250 -18.14 -20.91 1.69
C ASN A 250 -19.55 -21.08 1.08
N GLN A 251 -20.40 -20.05 1.14
CA GLN A 251 -21.71 -20.04 0.45
C GLN A 251 -21.53 -20.14 -1.08
N VAL A 252 -20.62 -19.34 -1.66
CA VAL A 252 -20.34 -19.38 -3.11
C VAL A 252 -19.71 -20.69 -3.55
N LEU A 253 -18.75 -21.22 -2.79
CA LEU A 253 -18.15 -22.54 -3.06
C LEU A 253 -19.24 -23.61 -3.11
N LYS A 254 -20.14 -23.64 -2.12
CA LYS A 254 -21.26 -24.57 -2.06
C LYS A 254 -22.15 -24.49 -3.31
N VAL A 255 -22.56 -23.31 -3.76
CA VAL A 255 -23.36 -23.14 -5.00
C VAL A 255 -22.71 -23.85 -6.19
N VAL A 256 -21.40 -23.66 -6.29
CA VAL A 256 -20.62 -24.05 -7.45
C VAL A 256 -20.28 -25.54 -7.42
N THR A 257 -20.02 -26.11 -6.23
CA THR A 257 -19.88 -27.56 -6.04
C THR A 257 -21.21 -28.29 -6.24
N ASP A 258 -22.30 -27.80 -5.62
CA ASP A 258 -23.64 -28.40 -5.72
C ASP A 258 -24.12 -28.49 -7.17
N GLY A 259 -23.82 -27.44 -7.97
CA GLY A 259 -24.22 -27.35 -9.37
C GLY A 259 -23.19 -27.90 -10.38
N ALA A 260 -22.07 -28.44 -9.90
CA ALA A 260 -20.95 -28.92 -10.73
C ALA A 260 -20.45 -27.90 -11.78
N PHE A 261 -20.49 -26.60 -11.47
CA PHE A 261 -20.08 -25.56 -12.42
C PHE A 261 -18.54 -25.47 -12.51
N PRO A 262 -17.94 -25.33 -13.71
CA PRO A 262 -16.48 -25.25 -13.85
C PRO A 262 -15.88 -24.04 -13.13
N THR A 263 -14.87 -24.28 -12.28
CA THR A 263 -14.15 -23.24 -11.52
C THR A 263 -12.71 -23.04 -11.96
N GLN A 264 -12.27 -21.78 -11.99
CA GLN A 264 -10.87 -21.41 -12.23
C GLN A 264 -10.41 -20.30 -11.30
N ALA A 265 -9.09 -20.18 -11.10
CA ALA A 265 -8.50 -19.11 -10.31
C ALA A 265 -8.64 -17.76 -11.05
N LEU A 266 -9.18 -16.74 -10.37
CA LEU A 266 -9.24 -15.37 -10.91
C LEU A 266 -7.89 -14.64 -10.81
N LYS A 267 -7.09 -14.99 -9.79
CA LYS A 267 -5.89 -14.27 -9.33
C LYS A 267 -4.88 -13.96 -10.44
N ALA A 268 -4.55 -14.92 -11.30
CA ALA A 268 -3.64 -14.71 -12.42
C ALA A 268 -4.14 -13.64 -13.43
N LYS A 269 -5.46 -13.54 -13.65
CA LYS A 269 -6.05 -12.51 -14.52
C LYS A 269 -6.08 -11.14 -13.85
N SER A 270 -6.35 -11.07 -12.55
CA SER A 270 -6.28 -9.82 -11.78
C SER A 270 -4.85 -9.27 -11.74
N GLN A 271 -3.89 -10.12 -11.40
CA GLN A 271 -2.49 -9.73 -11.28
C GLN A 271 -1.89 -9.28 -12.63
N ALA A 272 -2.27 -9.89 -13.75
CA ALA A 272 -1.87 -9.42 -15.09
C ALA A 272 -2.40 -8.01 -15.46
N LEU A 273 -3.42 -7.50 -14.75
CA LEU A 273 -3.92 -6.14 -14.86
C LEU A 273 -3.27 -5.20 -13.83
N ARG A 274 -3.15 -5.63 -12.56
CA ARG A 274 -2.50 -4.87 -11.47
C ARG A 274 -1.00 -4.67 -11.65
N TRP A 275 -0.33 -5.56 -12.38
CA TRP A 275 1.12 -5.49 -12.61
C TRP A 275 1.53 -4.23 -13.38
N ARG A 276 0.68 -3.76 -14.31
CA ARG A 276 0.88 -2.50 -15.07
C ARG A 276 -0.05 -1.41 -14.55
N LYS A 277 0.56 -0.44 -13.86
CA LYS A 277 -0.08 0.72 -13.24
C LYS A 277 -0.51 1.74 -14.30
N SER A 278 -1.69 2.34 -14.11
CA SER A 278 -2.09 3.57 -14.81
C SER A 278 -1.28 4.78 -14.32
N GLU A 279 -1.37 5.92 -15.01
CA GLU A 279 -0.76 7.18 -14.55
C GLU A 279 -1.26 7.58 -13.15
N SER A 280 -2.55 7.39 -12.88
CA SER A 280 -3.19 7.64 -11.59
C SER A 280 -2.58 6.77 -10.48
N GLU A 281 -2.31 5.50 -10.78
CA GLU A 281 -1.68 4.55 -9.87
C GLU A 281 -0.20 4.89 -9.61
N LEU A 282 0.54 5.32 -10.63
CA LEU A 282 1.93 5.81 -10.50
C LEU A 282 2.00 7.06 -9.60
N ILE A 283 1.02 7.97 -9.71
CA ILE A 283 0.92 9.16 -8.83
C ILE A 283 0.68 8.74 -7.38
N LEU A 284 -0.15 7.72 -7.11
CA LEU A 284 -0.39 7.23 -5.76
C LEU A 284 0.84 6.54 -5.16
N LEU A 285 1.58 5.75 -5.95
CA LEU A 285 2.87 5.19 -5.54
C LEU A 285 3.89 6.28 -5.20
N GLN A 286 4.06 7.29 -6.08
CA GLN A 286 4.96 8.40 -5.80
C GLN A 286 4.55 9.19 -4.54
N LYS A 287 3.25 9.37 -4.26
CA LYS A 287 2.77 9.98 -3.01
C LYS A 287 3.15 9.14 -1.79
N SER A 288 2.98 7.81 -1.87
CA SER A 288 3.38 6.88 -0.80
C SER A 288 4.90 6.95 -0.54
N ALA A 289 5.71 6.81 -1.59
CA ALA A 289 7.16 6.89 -1.52
C ALA A 289 7.65 8.22 -0.91
N SER A 290 6.99 9.34 -1.26
CA SER A 290 7.33 10.67 -0.74
C SER A 290 7.06 10.77 0.77
N ALA A 291 5.88 10.32 1.21
CA ALA A 291 5.53 10.31 2.64
C ALA A 291 6.45 9.38 3.44
N ASN A 292 6.76 8.21 2.90
CA ASN A 292 7.68 7.25 3.50
C ASN A 292 9.09 7.82 3.69
N LEU A 293 9.63 8.50 2.66
CA LEU A 293 10.90 9.22 2.77
C LEU A 293 10.86 10.31 3.85
N GLU A 294 9.79 11.10 3.94
CA GLU A 294 9.66 12.10 5.01
C GLU A 294 9.67 11.45 6.41
N GLY A 295 9.01 10.29 6.57
CA GLY A 295 9.06 9.49 7.79
C GLY A 295 10.45 8.95 8.13
N ILE A 296 11.16 8.40 7.14
CA ILE A 296 12.54 7.90 7.31
C ILE A 296 13.48 9.05 7.69
N VAL A 297 13.35 10.22 7.05
CA VAL A 297 14.15 11.42 7.36
C VAL A 297 13.82 11.99 8.74
N ALA A 298 12.57 11.92 9.19
CA ALA A 298 12.18 12.28 10.55
C ALA A 298 12.84 11.34 11.58
N ALA A 299 12.85 10.03 11.33
CA ALA A 299 13.53 9.05 12.16
C ALA A 299 15.06 9.25 12.19
N MET A 300 15.67 9.51 11.03
CA MET A 300 17.08 9.89 10.92
C MET A 300 17.40 11.08 11.83
N ARG A 301 16.66 12.19 11.68
CA ARG A 301 16.84 13.41 12.50
C ARG A 301 16.61 13.15 13.99
N ARG A 302 15.61 12.34 14.36
CA ARG A 302 15.39 11.95 15.76
C ARG A 302 16.62 11.26 16.37
N SER A 303 17.27 10.37 15.60
CA SER A 303 18.48 9.67 16.02
C SER A 303 19.74 10.55 16.09
N ARG A 304 19.72 11.75 15.50
CA ARG A 304 20.80 12.76 15.53
C ARG A 304 20.61 13.76 16.68
N THR A 305 20.29 13.28 17.87
CA THR A 305 20.14 14.09 19.09
C THR A 305 21.01 13.52 20.21
N ASN A 306 21.31 14.32 21.23
CA ASN A 306 22.05 13.85 22.42
C ASN A 306 21.13 13.20 23.48
N GLU A 307 19.88 12.92 23.12
CA GLU A 307 18.92 12.20 23.96
C GLU A 307 19.05 10.68 23.75
N VAL A 308 18.67 9.90 24.77
CA VAL A 308 18.60 8.44 24.62
C VAL A 308 17.41 8.08 23.74
N VAL A 309 17.70 7.58 22.54
CA VAL A 309 16.72 7.07 21.58
C VAL A 309 16.72 5.53 21.56
N THR A 310 15.58 4.96 21.17
CA THR A 310 15.42 3.51 20.97
C THR A 310 14.93 3.23 19.56
N GLU A 311 15.13 2.02 19.06
CA GLU A 311 14.60 1.57 17.76
C GLU A 311 13.07 1.76 17.68
N ARG A 312 12.37 1.56 18.81
CA ARG A 312 10.94 1.87 18.94
C ARG A 312 10.61 3.34 18.75
N ASP A 313 11.43 4.23 19.30
CA ASP A 313 11.24 5.67 19.19
C ASP A 313 11.40 6.12 17.72
N LEU A 314 12.41 5.59 17.02
CA LEU A 314 12.63 5.87 15.60
C LEU A 314 11.48 5.32 14.72
N MET A 315 11.02 4.10 14.98
CA MET A 315 9.84 3.50 14.34
C MET A 315 8.56 4.33 14.59
N ASN A 316 8.33 4.76 15.83
CA ASN A 316 7.16 5.57 16.20
C ASN A 316 7.18 6.95 15.52
N VAL A 317 8.36 7.57 15.38
CA VAL A 317 8.51 8.83 14.65
C VAL A 317 8.20 8.65 13.16
N HIS A 318 8.69 7.58 12.53
CA HIS A 318 8.30 7.23 11.16
C HIS A 318 6.78 7.07 11.02
N GLU A 319 6.17 6.22 11.85
CA GLU A 319 4.74 5.90 11.78
C GLU A 319 3.86 7.14 12.01
N TYR A 320 4.22 7.98 12.99
CA TYR A 320 3.56 9.26 13.22
C TYR A 320 3.66 10.18 12.00
N THR A 321 4.85 10.33 11.42
CA THR A 321 5.06 11.22 10.28
C THR A 321 4.26 10.77 9.06
N VAL A 322 4.33 9.50 8.64
CA VAL A 322 3.57 9.03 7.47
C VAL A 322 2.06 9.17 7.66
N LYS A 323 1.54 8.87 8.86
CA LYS A 323 0.11 9.06 9.17
C LYS A 323 -0.30 10.53 9.20
N SER A 324 0.56 11.42 9.70
CA SER A 324 0.31 12.87 9.67
C SER A 324 0.28 13.45 8.24
N LEU A 325 0.96 12.78 7.29
CA LEU A 325 0.93 13.09 5.86
C LEU A 325 -0.23 12.41 5.10
N GLY A 326 -1.09 11.67 5.81
CA GLY A 326 -2.30 11.07 5.26
C GLY A 326 -2.22 9.57 4.91
N ALA A 327 -1.13 8.87 5.29
CA ALA A 327 -1.06 7.42 5.10
C ALA A 327 -2.11 6.67 5.96
N ASP A 328 -2.77 5.68 5.36
CA ASP A 328 -3.78 4.84 6.02
C ASP A 328 -3.20 3.96 7.12
N ARG A 329 -1.94 3.54 6.95
CA ARG A 329 -1.18 2.59 7.80
C ARG A 329 0.27 2.46 7.32
N LEU A 330 1.08 1.74 8.09
CA LEU A 330 2.32 1.14 7.58
C LEU A 330 1.97 0.01 6.59
N ALA A 331 2.75 -0.14 5.52
CA ALA A 331 2.54 -1.20 4.51
C ALA A 331 2.87 -2.59 5.07
N PHE A 332 3.89 -2.66 5.93
CA PHE A 332 4.38 -3.85 6.62
C PHE A 332 5.02 -3.44 7.97
N PRO A 333 5.36 -4.38 8.87
CA PRO A 333 6.06 -4.07 10.11
C PRO A 333 7.45 -3.50 9.81
N THR A 334 7.68 -2.23 10.13
CA THR A 334 8.98 -1.56 10.01
C THR A 334 10.10 -2.41 10.62
N VAL A 335 11.20 -2.54 9.90
CA VAL A 335 12.45 -3.13 10.40
C VAL A 335 13.37 -1.98 10.80
N MET A 336 13.66 -1.82 12.10
CA MET A 336 14.54 -0.78 12.62
C MET A 336 15.67 -1.43 13.43
N GLY A 337 16.65 -1.99 12.71
CA GLY A 337 17.81 -2.64 13.30
C GLY A 337 19.00 -1.70 13.43
N ALA A 338 19.41 -1.37 14.64
CA ALA A 338 20.69 -0.70 14.90
C ALA A 338 21.79 -1.70 15.24
N SER A 339 23.05 -1.35 14.93
CA SER A 339 24.22 -2.19 15.22
C SER A 339 24.08 -3.59 14.58
N ASN A 340 24.52 -4.65 15.27
CA ASN A 340 24.38 -6.05 14.85
C ASN A 340 22.94 -6.49 14.48
N ARG A 341 21.89 -5.72 14.78
CA ARG A 341 20.51 -6.08 14.41
C ARG A 341 20.18 -5.72 12.97
N ALA A 342 20.97 -4.84 12.35
CA ALA A 342 20.94 -4.59 10.91
C ALA A 342 21.30 -5.84 10.07
N THR A 343 21.88 -6.90 10.67
CA THR A 343 22.15 -8.19 9.98
C THR A 343 20.98 -9.17 10.01
N ILE A 344 19.83 -8.79 10.57
CA ILE A 344 18.64 -9.64 10.69
C ILE A 344 17.57 -9.09 9.75
N VAL A 345 17.38 -9.74 8.59
CA VAL A 345 16.57 -9.24 7.46
C VAL A 345 15.15 -8.83 7.89
N HIS A 346 14.49 -9.60 8.77
CA HIS A 346 13.15 -9.32 9.29
C HIS A 346 13.17 -8.95 10.80
N TYR A 347 14.05 -8.03 11.23
CA TYR A 347 14.07 -7.55 12.62
C TYR A 347 12.97 -6.51 12.89
N TYR A 348 11.82 -6.96 13.42
CA TYR A 348 10.67 -6.10 13.72
C TYR A 348 10.43 -5.88 15.23
N GLN A 349 11.29 -6.41 16.12
CA GLN A 349 11.12 -6.23 17.57
C GLN A 349 11.32 -4.77 18.00
N ASN A 350 12.24 -4.08 17.31
CA ASN A 350 12.51 -2.64 17.42
C ASN A 350 12.52 -2.17 18.88
N ASP A 351 13.38 -2.75 19.72
CA ASP A 351 13.29 -2.62 21.18
C ASP A 351 14.59 -2.29 21.91
N ARG A 352 15.71 -2.13 21.19
CA ARG A 352 16.99 -1.76 21.79
C ARG A 352 17.20 -0.25 21.80
N ILE A 353 18.12 0.16 22.68
CA ILE A 353 18.73 1.48 22.65
C ILE A 353 19.62 1.57 21.40
N VAL A 354 19.61 2.72 20.73
CA VAL A 354 20.57 3.05 19.68
C VAL A 354 21.73 3.80 20.34
N HIS A 355 22.93 3.22 20.31
CA HIS A 355 24.11 3.83 20.91
C HIS A 355 24.81 4.79 19.93
N PRO A 356 25.61 5.75 20.43
CA PRO A 356 26.36 6.68 19.57
C PRO A 356 27.22 5.95 18.53
N ASN A 357 27.01 6.28 17.26
CA ASN A 357 27.64 5.67 16.08
C ASN A 357 27.20 4.23 15.76
N ASP A 358 26.09 3.75 16.32
CA ASP A 358 25.44 2.54 15.81
C ASP A 358 24.97 2.77 14.38
N LEU A 359 25.28 1.83 13.49
CA LEU A 359 24.75 1.81 12.14
C LEU A 359 23.26 1.43 12.21
N CYS A 360 22.39 2.35 11.83
CA CYS A 360 20.94 2.23 11.84
C CYS A 360 20.47 1.82 10.45
N LEU A 361 19.78 0.69 10.33
CA LEU A 361 19.03 0.27 9.15
C LEU A 361 17.55 0.43 9.44
N MET A 362 16.87 1.31 8.71
CA MET A 362 15.41 1.36 8.67
C MET A 362 14.94 0.94 7.29
N ASP A 363 14.16 -0.13 7.29
CA ASP A 363 13.32 -0.56 6.19
C ASP A 363 11.87 -0.34 6.61
N ALA A 364 11.17 0.47 5.82
CA ALA A 364 9.82 0.91 6.13
C ALA A 364 9.03 1.22 4.86
N GLY A 365 7.71 1.13 4.99
CA GLY A 365 6.75 1.45 3.95
C GLY A 365 5.44 1.95 4.56
N CYS A 366 4.71 2.79 3.83
CA CYS A 366 3.35 3.20 4.19
C CYS A 366 2.35 2.86 3.08
N GLU A 367 1.07 2.78 3.43
CA GLU A 367 -0.03 2.67 2.47
C GLU A 367 -0.73 4.02 2.34
N MET A 368 -0.91 4.49 1.10
CA MET A 368 -1.53 5.76 0.77
C MET A 368 -2.64 5.51 -0.25
N ASN A 369 -3.90 5.51 0.19
CA ASN A 369 -5.08 5.22 -0.63
C ASN A 369 -5.02 3.85 -1.32
N GLY A 370 -4.48 2.84 -0.62
CA GLY A 370 -4.35 1.46 -1.10
C GLY A 370 -3.14 1.17 -2.00
N TYR A 371 -2.21 2.10 -2.16
CA TYR A 371 -0.92 1.88 -2.84
C TYR A 371 0.23 2.02 -1.84
N VAL A 372 1.18 1.10 -1.87
CA VAL A 372 2.23 0.98 -0.85
C VAL A 372 3.57 1.53 -1.32
N SER A 373 4.40 1.91 -0.36
CA SER A 373 5.82 2.23 -0.52
C SER A 373 6.69 1.17 0.17
N ASP A 374 7.96 1.13 -0.21
CA ASP A 374 8.94 0.15 0.27
C ASP A 374 10.37 0.70 0.10
N ILE A 375 10.98 1.17 1.19
CA ILE A 375 12.26 1.90 1.14
C ILE A 375 13.12 1.58 2.36
N THR A 376 14.26 0.95 2.12
CA THR A 376 15.37 0.84 3.07
C THR A 376 16.38 1.98 2.95
N ARG A 377 16.77 2.58 4.09
CA ARG A 377 17.93 3.48 4.23
C ARG A 377 18.80 3.09 5.43
N VAL A 378 20.09 3.40 5.33
CA VAL A 378 21.08 3.18 6.38
C VAL A 378 21.85 4.47 6.68
N TRP A 379 22.12 4.73 7.97
CA TRP A 379 22.85 5.91 8.45
C TRP A 379 23.46 5.64 9.84
N ALA A 380 24.36 6.50 10.35
CA ALA A 380 24.84 6.39 11.74
C ALA A 380 23.89 7.11 12.71
N GLY A 381 23.62 6.55 13.90
CA GLY A 381 22.66 7.13 14.86
C GLY A 381 23.17 7.24 16.29
N GLY A 382 22.28 7.66 17.20
CA GLY A 382 22.48 7.61 18.65
C GLY A 382 23.27 8.78 19.27
N SER A 383 23.69 9.76 18.47
CA SER A 383 24.15 11.08 18.96
C SER A 383 24.07 12.15 17.87
N GLU A 384 24.08 13.43 18.26
CA GLU A 384 24.12 14.58 17.34
C GLU A 384 25.32 14.52 16.39
N THR A 385 26.49 14.14 16.91
CA THR A 385 27.75 14.04 16.15
C THR A 385 28.08 12.61 15.69
N ALA A 386 27.09 11.70 15.65
CA ALA A 386 27.37 10.33 15.25
C ALA A 386 27.93 10.27 13.81
N SER A 387 28.73 9.26 13.50
CA SER A 387 29.30 9.09 12.17
C SER A 387 29.65 7.62 11.92
N PHE A 388 30.02 7.28 10.69
CA PHE A 388 30.57 5.97 10.38
C PHE A 388 31.99 5.89 10.97
N VAL A 389 32.12 5.39 12.20
CA VAL A 389 33.40 5.39 12.95
C VAL A 389 34.31 4.20 12.61
N ASN A 390 33.74 3.11 12.08
CA ASN A 390 34.45 1.90 11.71
C ASN A 390 34.63 1.85 10.19
N ASP A 391 35.85 1.59 9.70
CA ASP A 391 36.14 1.57 8.27
C ASP A 391 35.37 0.47 7.52
N TYR A 392 35.02 -0.64 8.18
CA TYR A 392 34.11 -1.63 7.60
C TYR A 392 32.65 -1.18 7.56
N GLN A 393 32.18 -0.30 8.46
CA GLN A 393 30.83 0.30 8.32
C GLN A 393 30.79 1.19 7.07
N LYS A 394 31.83 2.00 6.84
CA LYS A 394 31.96 2.83 5.62
C LYS A 394 32.00 1.93 4.39
N ALA A 395 32.98 1.03 4.32
CA ALA A 395 33.21 0.19 3.16
C ALA A 395 32.00 -0.69 2.80
N VAL A 396 31.33 -1.32 3.78
CA VAL A 396 30.15 -2.15 3.49
C VAL A 396 29.00 -1.30 2.95
N TYR A 397 28.74 -0.13 3.53
CA TYR A 397 27.70 0.79 3.03
C TYR A 397 28.02 1.30 1.62
N ASP A 398 29.25 1.79 1.42
CA ASP A 398 29.72 2.35 0.15
C ASP A 398 29.65 1.27 -0.94
N ARG A 399 30.02 0.02 -0.63
CA ARG A 399 29.90 -1.12 -1.54
C ARG A 399 28.46 -1.56 -1.82
N VAL A 400 27.52 -1.45 -0.88
CA VAL A 400 26.09 -1.66 -1.17
C VAL A 400 25.57 -0.58 -2.12
N CYS A 401 26.02 0.66 -1.97
CA CYS A 401 25.70 1.77 -2.87
C CYS A 401 26.28 1.56 -4.29
N ASP A 402 27.50 1.03 -4.39
CA ASP A 402 28.10 0.63 -5.67
C ASP A 402 27.27 -0.45 -6.39
N VAL A 403 26.86 -1.51 -5.66
CA VAL A 403 26.02 -2.59 -6.22
C VAL A 403 24.67 -2.03 -6.68
N ARG A 404 24.03 -1.19 -5.88
CA ARG A 404 22.79 -0.48 -6.25
C ARG A 404 22.97 0.34 -7.53
N ALA A 405 24.04 1.13 -7.61
CA ALA A 405 24.33 1.95 -8.79
C ALA A 405 24.56 1.09 -10.03
N ALA A 406 25.23 -0.06 -9.91
CA ALA A 406 25.44 -1.00 -11.01
C ALA A 406 24.12 -1.62 -11.53
N VAL A 407 23.21 -2.01 -10.62
CA VAL A 407 21.88 -2.55 -10.99
C VAL A 407 21.02 -1.49 -11.68
N LEU A 408 20.95 -0.27 -11.15
CA LEU A 408 20.21 0.84 -11.77
C LEU A 408 20.82 1.24 -13.13
N ALA A 409 22.16 1.30 -13.24
CA ALA A 409 22.83 1.59 -14.50
C ALA A 409 22.60 0.50 -15.56
N LYS A 410 22.53 -0.78 -15.16
CA LYS A 410 22.11 -1.87 -16.06
C LYS A 410 20.68 -1.64 -16.56
N LEU A 411 19.74 -1.39 -15.65
CA LEU A 411 18.33 -1.15 -15.99
C LEU A 411 18.20 0.02 -16.98
N GLU A 412 18.78 1.18 -16.65
CA GLU A 412 18.76 2.35 -17.54
C GLU A 412 19.41 2.08 -18.90
N ARG A 413 20.50 1.32 -18.94
CA ARG A 413 21.18 0.94 -20.19
C ARG A 413 20.26 0.06 -21.05
N ASP A 414 19.73 -1.01 -20.48
CA ASP A 414 18.90 -1.99 -21.21
C ASP A 414 17.57 -1.38 -21.68
N ILE A 415 16.90 -0.58 -20.85
CA ILE A 415 15.69 0.16 -21.25
C ILE A 415 15.99 1.13 -22.41
N ARG A 416 17.10 1.89 -22.32
CA ARG A 416 17.52 2.85 -23.35
C ARG A 416 17.93 2.18 -24.66
N SER A 417 18.52 0.99 -24.61
CA SER A 417 18.83 0.16 -25.79
C SER A 417 17.68 -0.76 -26.23
N GLN A 418 16.48 -0.59 -25.67
CA GLN A 418 15.30 -1.41 -25.94
C GLN A 418 15.55 -2.93 -25.81
N THR A 419 16.48 -3.29 -24.93
CA THR A 419 16.86 -4.66 -24.62
C THR A 419 15.93 -5.19 -23.53
N PRO A 420 15.23 -6.32 -23.73
CA PRO A 420 14.40 -6.92 -22.69
C PRO A 420 15.20 -7.16 -21.41
N VAL A 421 14.62 -6.78 -20.28
CA VAL A 421 15.23 -6.88 -18.95
C VAL A 421 14.16 -7.23 -17.93
N SER A 422 14.43 -8.22 -17.08
CA SER A 422 13.53 -8.74 -16.06
C SER A 422 14.13 -8.59 -14.66
N LEU A 423 13.34 -8.80 -13.59
CA LEU A 423 13.87 -8.80 -12.22
C LEU A 423 14.92 -9.90 -12.02
N HIS A 424 14.82 -11.02 -12.74
CA HIS A 424 15.84 -12.06 -12.75
C HIS A 424 17.17 -11.55 -13.34
N ASP A 425 17.14 -10.79 -14.44
CA ASP A 425 18.34 -10.20 -15.03
C ASP A 425 18.97 -9.14 -14.11
N LEU A 426 18.15 -8.38 -13.39
CA LEU A 426 18.63 -7.45 -12.35
C LEU A 426 19.27 -8.20 -11.17
N HIS A 427 18.67 -9.31 -10.72
CA HIS A 427 19.24 -10.15 -9.67
C HIS A 427 20.57 -10.79 -10.07
N VAL A 428 20.69 -11.30 -11.30
CA VAL A 428 21.96 -11.84 -11.82
C VAL A 428 23.05 -10.76 -11.82
N ALA A 429 22.73 -9.53 -12.25
CA ALA A 429 23.68 -8.43 -12.23
C ALA A 429 24.01 -7.94 -10.81
N CYS A 430 23.04 -7.95 -9.90
CA CYS A 430 23.27 -7.68 -8.48
C CYS A 430 24.24 -8.71 -7.89
N VAL A 431 24.03 -10.00 -8.12
CA VAL A 431 24.91 -11.08 -7.64
C VAL A 431 26.32 -10.96 -8.22
N ASP A 432 26.44 -10.60 -9.50
CA ASP A 432 27.74 -10.36 -10.16
C ASP A 432 28.51 -9.20 -9.51
N ALA A 433 27.87 -8.03 -9.34
CA ALA A 433 28.45 -6.87 -8.67
C ALA A 433 28.72 -7.13 -7.17
N THR A 434 27.84 -7.85 -6.48
CA THR A 434 28.04 -8.31 -5.09
C THR A 434 29.30 -9.16 -4.97
N CYS A 435 29.58 -10.03 -5.95
CA CYS A 435 30.79 -10.84 -5.95
C CYS A 435 32.06 -10.03 -6.23
N ASP A 436 31.99 -8.92 -6.98
CA ASP A 436 33.13 -8.00 -7.11
C ASP A 436 33.44 -7.32 -5.78
N VAL A 437 32.43 -6.71 -5.12
CA VAL A 437 32.67 -5.97 -3.87
C VAL A 437 33.04 -6.88 -2.69
N LEU A 438 32.59 -8.13 -2.67
CA LEU A 438 32.98 -9.12 -1.66
C LEU A 438 34.44 -9.56 -1.76
N VAL A 439 35.08 -9.46 -2.94
CA VAL A 439 36.52 -9.73 -3.08
C VAL A 439 37.35 -8.67 -2.35
N ASP A 440 36.90 -7.42 -2.32
CA ASP A 440 37.57 -6.33 -1.60
C ASP A 440 37.29 -6.35 -0.09
N LEU A 441 36.08 -6.75 0.32
CA LEU A 441 35.64 -6.69 1.72
C LEU A 441 36.11 -7.88 2.57
N LEU A 442 36.20 -9.08 1.98
CA LEU A 442 36.50 -10.31 2.71
C LEU A 442 38.02 -10.52 2.90
N PRO A 443 38.47 -10.99 4.08
CA PRO A 443 39.88 -11.29 4.29
C PRO A 443 40.33 -12.50 3.47
N SER A 444 41.62 -12.52 3.11
CA SER A 444 42.27 -13.72 2.57
C SER A 444 42.08 -14.91 3.50
N GLN A 445 41.81 -16.08 2.94
CA GLN A 445 41.49 -17.27 3.73
C GLN A 445 42.74 -17.85 4.43
N SER A 446 42.53 -18.55 5.55
CA SER A 446 43.61 -19.28 6.23
C SER A 446 44.22 -20.33 5.29
N GLY A 447 45.49 -20.13 4.92
CA GLY A 447 46.17 -20.88 3.87
C GLY A 447 46.68 -20.02 2.70
N GLY A 448 46.29 -18.74 2.63
CA GLY A 448 46.80 -17.79 1.64
C GLY A 448 46.11 -17.84 0.28
N GLU A 449 45.05 -18.65 0.12
CA GLU A 449 44.22 -18.64 -1.08
C GLU A 449 43.39 -17.34 -1.12
N SER A 450 43.54 -16.58 -2.20
CA SER A 450 42.78 -15.35 -2.40
C SER A 450 41.33 -15.66 -2.76
N ILE A 451 40.38 -14.91 -2.20
CA ILE A 451 38.98 -14.99 -2.59
C ILE A 451 38.87 -14.36 -4.00
N THR A 452 38.24 -15.08 -4.92
CA THR A 452 38.02 -14.61 -6.29
C THR A 452 36.54 -14.61 -6.63
N LYS A 453 36.11 -13.68 -7.48
CA LYS A 453 34.74 -13.57 -8.00
C LYS A 453 34.21 -14.93 -8.50
N ASN A 454 35.03 -15.63 -9.28
CA ASN A 454 34.71 -16.97 -9.80
C ASN A 454 34.48 -18.01 -8.69
N SER A 455 35.27 -17.97 -7.61
CA SER A 455 35.10 -18.86 -6.45
C SER A 455 33.83 -18.53 -5.65
N LEU A 456 33.46 -17.24 -5.55
CA LEU A 456 32.21 -16.81 -4.90
C LEU A 456 30.97 -17.23 -5.71
N LEU A 457 30.96 -16.96 -7.02
CA LEU A 457 29.87 -17.29 -7.93
C LEU A 457 29.66 -18.81 -8.06
N SER A 458 30.70 -19.56 -8.48
CA SER A 458 30.58 -20.99 -8.78
C SER A 458 30.24 -21.87 -7.58
N LYS A 459 30.53 -21.41 -6.36
CA LYS A 459 30.24 -22.11 -5.10
C LYS A 459 29.02 -21.53 -4.36
N GLY A 460 28.35 -20.51 -4.92
CA GLY A 460 27.22 -19.83 -4.29
C GLY A 460 27.54 -19.12 -2.97
N LYS A 461 28.83 -18.85 -2.68
CA LYS A 461 29.26 -18.34 -1.36
C LYS A 461 28.82 -16.91 -1.06
N TYR A 462 28.45 -16.13 -2.08
CA TYR A 462 27.89 -14.79 -1.88
C TYR A 462 26.59 -14.81 -1.07
N ALA A 463 25.82 -15.91 -1.13
CA ALA A 463 24.52 -16.03 -0.46
C ALA A 463 24.61 -16.02 1.07
N GLN A 464 25.79 -16.24 1.65
CA GLN A 464 26.05 -16.02 3.07
C GLN A 464 25.89 -14.54 3.46
N TYR A 465 26.24 -13.63 2.55
CA TYR A 465 26.28 -12.18 2.78
C TYR A 465 25.11 -11.44 2.13
N PHE A 466 24.56 -11.96 1.03
CA PHE A 466 23.37 -11.46 0.34
C PHE A 466 22.34 -12.59 0.17
N PRO A 467 21.47 -12.83 1.17
CA PRO A 467 20.60 -14.01 1.24
C PRO A 467 19.19 -13.83 0.62
N HIS A 468 18.89 -12.71 -0.02
CA HIS A 468 17.56 -12.38 -0.56
C HIS A 468 17.59 -12.00 -2.06
N ALA A 469 16.42 -11.77 -2.65
CA ALA A 469 16.30 -11.21 -3.99
C ALA A 469 16.71 -9.74 -4.01
N VAL A 470 16.99 -9.17 -5.19
CA VAL A 470 17.26 -7.72 -5.32
C VAL A 470 15.99 -6.91 -5.64
N SER A 471 14.88 -7.57 -5.95
CA SER A 471 13.66 -6.93 -6.44
C SER A 471 12.45 -7.84 -6.28
N HIS A 472 11.31 -7.23 -5.96
CA HIS A 472 9.96 -7.75 -6.19
C HIS A 472 9.10 -6.69 -6.89
N TRP A 473 7.95 -7.08 -7.43
CA TRP A 473 6.97 -6.10 -7.93
C TRP A 473 6.35 -5.33 -6.77
N LEU A 474 5.96 -4.08 -7.02
CA LEU A 474 5.38 -3.16 -6.03
C LEU A 474 4.07 -2.57 -6.57
N GLY A 475 3.09 -2.29 -5.70
CA GLY A 475 1.80 -1.73 -6.12
C GLY A 475 0.78 -1.56 -5.01
N MET A 476 -0.28 -2.38 -5.03
CA MET A 476 -1.30 -2.37 -3.97
C MET A 476 -0.96 -3.29 -2.79
N ASP A 477 -0.01 -4.20 -2.98
CA ASP A 477 0.60 -5.02 -1.93
C ASP A 477 2.13 -4.81 -2.04
N THR A 478 2.89 -5.03 -0.95
CA THR A 478 4.36 -4.82 -0.93
C THR A 478 5.07 -5.77 -1.89
N HIS A 479 4.89 -7.08 -1.71
CA HIS A 479 5.22 -8.08 -2.71
C HIS A 479 4.04 -8.25 -3.68
N ASP A 480 3.86 -7.28 -4.58
CA ASP A 480 2.71 -7.22 -5.49
C ASP A 480 2.72 -8.36 -6.52
N THR A 481 1.54 -8.75 -6.99
CA THR A 481 1.37 -9.65 -8.15
C THR A 481 2.29 -10.90 -8.22
N PRO A 482 2.45 -11.70 -7.15
CA PRO A 482 3.48 -12.77 -7.07
C PRO A 482 3.33 -13.93 -8.08
N LEU A 483 2.22 -14.02 -8.82
CA LEU A 483 2.07 -15.00 -9.91
C LEU A 483 2.69 -14.52 -11.24
N ILE A 484 3.15 -13.26 -11.32
CA ILE A 484 3.91 -12.74 -12.47
C ILE A 484 5.38 -13.12 -12.26
N PRO A 485 5.97 -14.01 -13.08
CA PRO A 485 7.33 -14.48 -12.87
C PRO A 485 8.34 -13.33 -12.91
N GLY A 486 9.34 -13.34 -12.03
CA GLY A 486 10.44 -12.36 -12.05
C GLY A 486 11.30 -12.39 -13.32
N SER A 487 11.18 -13.42 -14.16
CA SER A 487 11.75 -13.51 -15.51
C SER A 487 10.91 -12.82 -16.60
N THR A 488 9.76 -12.23 -16.24
CA THR A 488 8.93 -11.43 -17.15
C THR A 488 9.65 -10.11 -17.45
N SER A 489 9.71 -9.71 -18.72
CA SER A 489 10.30 -8.42 -19.10
C SER A 489 9.55 -7.27 -18.44
N ILE A 490 10.29 -6.30 -17.92
CA ILE A 490 9.75 -5.05 -17.38
C ILE A 490 9.10 -4.27 -18.53
N GLU A 491 7.87 -3.80 -18.30
CA GLU A 491 7.04 -3.06 -19.25
C GLU A 491 6.64 -1.69 -18.69
N LYS A 492 6.09 -0.81 -19.54
CA LYS A 492 5.60 0.50 -19.10
C LYS A 492 4.47 0.34 -18.07
N GLY A 493 4.50 1.15 -17.02
CA GLY A 493 3.62 1.07 -15.86
C GLY A 493 4.05 0.02 -14.83
N VAL A 494 5.15 -0.70 -15.00
CA VAL A 494 5.61 -1.68 -14.01
C VAL A 494 6.45 -0.98 -12.94
N CYS A 495 6.20 -1.33 -11.66
CA CYS A 495 6.89 -0.81 -10.48
C CYS A 495 7.48 -1.96 -9.66
N PHE A 496 8.65 -1.76 -9.07
CA PHE A 496 9.42 -2.78 -8.36
C PHE A 496 10.47 -2.16 -7.42
N SER A 497 10.94 -2.92 -6.43
CA SER A 497 12.08 -2.54 -5.57
C SER A 497 13.44 -2.82 -6.23
N VAL A 498 14.47 -2.08 -5.83
CA VAL A 498 15.88 -2.41 -6.10
C VAL A 498 16.65 -2.31 -4.78
N GLU A 499 16.85 -3.45 -4.13
CA GLU A 499 17.18 -3.60 -2.70
C GLU A 499 18.46 -4.42 -2.39
N PRO A 500 19.64 -4.12 -2.99
CA PRO A 500 20.86 -4.83 -2.62
C PRO A 500 21.22 -4.63 -1.14
N GLY A 501 21.77 -5.68 -0.53
CA GLY A 501 22.24 -5.66 0.85
C GLY A 501 23.40 -6.61 1.12
N LEU A 502 24.16 -6.30 2.17
CA LEU A 502 25.27 -7.10 2.69
C LEU A 502 25.17 -7.22 4.20
N TYR A 503 25.23 -8.44 4.72
CA TYR A 503 25.09 -8.74 6.14
C TYR A 503 26.21 -9.70 6.60
N PHE A 504 26.96 -9.30 7.61
CA PHE A 504 28.09 -10.06 8.13
C PHE A 504 27.77 -10.57 9.54
N ASP A 505 27.58 -11.88 9.70
CA ASP A 505 27.16 -12.49 10.98
C ASP A 505 28.08 -12.03 12.15
N PRO A 506 27.53 -11.47 13.24
CA PRO A 506 28.32 -11.07 14.41
C PRO A 506 29.12 -12.21 15.05
N ASN A 507 28.73 -13.46 14.82
CA ASN A 507 29.35 -14.66 15.37
C ASN A 507 30.37 -15.33 14.43
N ASP A 508 30.51 -14.89 13.17
CA ASP A 508 31.46 -15.50 12.24
C ASP A 508 32.90 -15.19 12.66
N THR A 509 33.56 -16.19 13.26
CA THR A 509 34.92 -16.06 13.77
C THR A 509 35.98 -16.00 12.67
N THR A 510 35.63 -16.30 11.42
CA THR A 510 36.54 -16.19 10.26
C THR A 510 36.69 -14.74 9.77
N LEU A 511 35.72 -13.87 10.06
CA LEU A 511 35.75 -12.46 9.70
C LEU A 511 36.57 -11.62 10.69
N PRO A 512 37.13 -10.46 10.27
CA PRO A 512 37.74 -9.49 11.18
C PRO A 512 36.72 -9.00 12.21
N LYS A 513 37.15 -8.77 13.46
CA LYS A 513 36.25 -8.37 14.56
C LYS A 513 35.45 -7.09 14.24
N SER A 514 36.00 -6.20 13.44
CA SER A 514 35.36 -4.95 12.98
C SER A 514 34.38 -5.13 11.81
N LEU A 515 34.38 -6.26 11.10
CA LEU A 515 33.39 -6.55 10.05
C LEU A 515 32.17 -7.32 10.58
N ARG A 516 32.35 -8.11 11.63
CA ARG A 516 31.28 -8.86 12.31
C ARG A 516 30.17 -7.93 12.81
N GLY A 517 28.93 -8.24 12.47
CA GLY A 517 27.75 -7.47 12.87
C GLY A 517 27.49 -6.23 12.02
N VAL A 518 28.29 -5.96 10.99
CA VAL A 518 27.98 -4.89 10.03
C VAL A 518 26.90 -5.40 9.07
N GLY A 519 25.82 -4.64 8.92
CA GLY A 519 24.74 -4.93 7.98
C GLY A 519 24.27 -3.64 7.31
N ALA A 520 24.08 -3.68 6.00
CA ALA A 520 23.53 -2.57 5.23
C ALA A 520 22.64 -3.08 4.09
N ARG A 521 21.52 -2.42 3.86
CA ARG A 521 20.67 -2.54 2.67
C ARG A 521 20.32 -1.12 2.23
N VAL A 522 20.32 -0.86 0.93
CA VAL A 522 19.90 0.44 0.38
C VAL A 522 18.96 0.14 -0.77
N GLU A 523 17.72 0.61 -0.62
CA GLU A 523 16.62 0.20 -1.48
C GLU A 523 15.90 1.38 -2.08
N ASP A 524 15.51 1.25 -3.33
CA ASP A 524 14.70 2.25 -4.01
C ASP A 524 13.46 1.63 -4.68
N GLU A 525 12.39 2.41 -4.68
CA GLU A 525 11.23 2.16 -5.52
C GLU A 525 11.51 2.66 -6.92
N VAL A 526 11.39 1.78 -7.91
CA VAL A 526 11.65 2.07 -9.31
C VAL A 526 10.40 1.79 -10.14
N CYS A 527 10.07 2.68 -11.07
CA CYS A 527 9.06 2.42 -12.08
C CYS A 527 9.59 2.66 -13.50
N LEU A 528 9.04 1.92 -14.46
CA LEU A 528 9.14 2.29 -15.86
C LEU A 528 7.90 3.09 -16.22
N ASN A 529 8.01 4.42 -16.27
CA ASN A 529 6.85 5.30 -16.38
C ASN A 529 6.10 5.16 -17.74
N VAL A 530 4.95 5.83 -17.92
CA VAL A 530 4.15 5.73 -19.16
C VAL A 530 4.89 6.19 -20.42
N ARG A 531 5.95 7.00 -20.30
CA ARG A 531 6.82 7.38 -21.43
C ARG A 531 7.80 6.26 -21.78
N GLY A 532 8.14 5.39 -20.84
CA GLY A 532 9.16 4.35 -20.97
C GLY A 532 10.53 4.79 -20.46
N GLU A 533 10.56 5.73 -19.52
CA GLU A 533 11.77 6.17 -18.83
C GLU A 533 11.82 5.54 -17.45
N VAL A 534 13.02 5.18 -16.98
CA VAL A 534 13.25 4.73 -15.61
C VAL A 534 13.06 5.92 -14.67
N ASP A 535 12.15 5.78 -13.70
CA ASP A 535 11.97 6.74 -12.63
C ASP A 535 12.25 6.08 -11.27
N VAL A 536 12.92 6.81 -10.38
CA VAL A 536 13.32 6.32 -9.06
C VAL A 536 12.57 7.18 -8.05
N LEU A 537 11.45 6.67 -7.54
CA LEU A 537 10.46 7.45 -6.77
C LEU A 537 11.06 7.97 -5.44
N SER A 538 12.04 7.25 -4.93
CA SER A 538 12.78 7.50 -3.69
C SER A 538 14.04 8.38 -3.84
N ARG A 539 14.29 8.96 -5.03
CA ARG A 539 15.51 9.76 -5.30
C ARG A 539 15.67 11.05 -4.50
N ALA A 540 14.65 11.47 -3.75
CA ALA A 540 14.64 12.75 -3.04
C ALA A 540 15.56 12.77 -1.79
N VAL A 541 15.94 11.59 -1.29
CA VAL A 541 16.91 11.42 -0.20
C VAL A 541 18.15 10.74 -0.77
N PRO A 542 19.35 11.39 -0.67
CA PRO A 542 20.59 10.84 -1.22
C PRO A 542 21.01 9.56 -0.49
N VAL A 543 21.91 8.80 -1.12
CA VAL A 543 22.49 7.56 -0.57
C VAL A 543 24.02 7.57 -0.56
N ASP A 544 24.67 8.65 -1.00
CA ASP A 544 26.07 8.86 -0.65
C ASP A 544 26.14 9.24 0.85
N ARG A 545 27.14 8.74 1.58
CA ARG A 545 27.22 8.97 3.04
C ARG A 545 27.41 10.43 3.40
N GLU A 546 28.23 11.18 2.65
CA GLU A 546 28.53 12.57 2.94
C GLU A 546 27.36 13.47 2.54
N GLU A 547 26.73 13.20 1.38
CA GLU A 547 25.48 13.86 0.98
C GLU A 547 24.33 13.57 1.95
N LEU A 548 24.19 12.34 2.44
CA LEU A 548 23.14 11.95 3.39
C LEU A 548 23.36 12.58 4.77
N ASP A 549 24.58 12.55 5.31
CA ASP A 549 24.87 13.21 6.59
C ASP A 549 24.70 14.74 6.49
N ALA A 550 25.09 15.36 5.36
CA ALA A 550 24.79 16.76 5.08
C ALA A 550 23.28 17.02 4.94
N PHE A 551 22.52 16.12 4.30
CA PHE A 551 21.07 16.25 4.15
C PHE A 551 20.33 16.16 5.49
N ILE A 552 20.70 15.20 6.36
CA ILE A 552 20.10 15.02 7.68
C ILE A 552 20.37 16.24 8.57
N THR A 553 21.63 16.72 8.58
CA THR A 553 22.07 17.87 9.40
C THR A 553 21.66 19.23 8.82
N SER A 554 21.32 19.30 7.52
CA SER A 554 20.78 20.53 6.94
C SER A 554 19.49 20.94 7.64
N ASN A 555 19.52 22.11 8.28
CA ASN A 555 18.36 22.67 8.97
C ASN A 555 17.20 22.80 7.99
N SER A 556 15.99 22.48 8.47
CA SER A 556 14.73 22.73 7.74
C SER A 556 14.37 24.22 7.75
N SER A 557 15.32 25.09 7.44
CA SER A 557 15.20 26.54 7.37
C SER A 557 14.57 27.00 6.05
N THR A 558 13.40 26.44 5.74
CA THR A 558 12.44 26.97 4.74
C THR A 558 11.15 27.48 5.41
N SER A 559 11.25 27.82 6.70
CA SER A 559 10.38 28.80 7.34
C SER A 559 10.81 30.22 6.97
N ALA A 560 9.86 31.03 6.50
CA ALA A 560 9.95 32.49 6.32
C ALA A 560 11.23 33.05 5.65
N ALA A 561 11.31 32.97 4.31
CA ALA A 561 12.17 33.88 3.55
C ALA A 561 11.65 35.33 3.66
N THR A 562 12.30 36.13 4.51
CA THR A 562 12.06 37.56 4.72
C THR A 562 11.98 38.30 3.38
N THR A 563 10.83 38.94 3.12
CA THR A 563 10.72 39.89 2.00
C THR A 563 11.35 41.21 2.42
N THR A 564 12.62 41.40 2.09
CA THR A 564 13.30 42.69 2.26
C THR A 564 12.74 43.68 1.25
N THR A 565 11.77 44.50 1.66
CA THR A 565 11.16 45.53 0.81
C THR A 565 12.15 46.66 0.57
N THR A 566 12.80 46.67 -0.60
CA THR A 566 13.60 47.81 -1.04
C THR A 566 12.68 48.95 -1.47
N THR A 567 12.53 49.97 -0.62
CA THR A 567 11.82 51.21 -0.96
C THR A 567 12.65 52.05 -1.91
N THR A 568 12.36 51.96 -3.22
CA THR A 568 12.91 52.88 -4.21
C THR A 568 12.24 54.25 -4.05
N SER A 569 12.96 55.24 -3.52
CA SER A 569 12.51 56.63 -3.49
C SER A 569 12.52 57.19 -4.92
N GLN A 570 11.39 57.73 -5.39
CA GLN A 570 11.36 58.57 -6.57
C GLN A 570 11.90 59.97 -6.24
N LYS A 571 12.88 60.43 -7.01
CA LYS A 571 13.01 61.82 -7.47
C LYS A 571 13.88 61.88 -8.72
#